data_AF-A0A496YXV5-F1
#
_entry.id   AF-A0A496YXV5-F1
#
_cell.length_a   1.000
_cell.length_b   1.000
_cell.length_c   1.000
_cell.angle_alpha   90.00
_cell.angle_beta   90.00
_cell.angle_gamma   90.00
#
_symmetry.space_group_name_H-M   'P 1'
#
loop_
_entity.id
_entity.type
_entity.pdbx_description
1 polymer ?
#
loop_
_entity_poly.entity_id
_entity_poly.type
_entity_poly.pdbx_seq_one_letter_code
_entity_poly.pdbx_strand_id
1 'polypeptide(L)'
;MIEITGFLTRKRFKNYAYNARANIVYNRYHIRIPVKDKDLLNQLPKSRFECIVEIPKVTTIKTKCFKSPRSIYAYIPSKYASLIEYLLKKSSKMKIVIKSLASPTNEIETNH
;
A
#
# COMPACT_ATOMS: atom_id res chain seq x y z
N MET A 1 -12.32 4.52 10.28
CA MET A 1 -11.51 3.76 9.29
C MET A 1 -10.65 4.76 8.53
N ILE A 2 -9.33 4.56 8.44
CA ILE A 2 -8.42 5.48 7.76
C ILE A 2 -8.34 5.07 6.29
N GLU A 3 -8.62 6.02 5.39
CA GLU A 3 -8.54 5.81 3.96
C GLU A 3 -7.44 6.67 3.35
N ILE A 4 -6.52 6.03 2.62
CA ILE A 4 -5.42 6.71 1.98
C ILE A 4 -5.45 6.41 0.49
N THR A 5 -5.67 7.48 -0.26
CA THR A 5 -5.65 7.46 -1.72
C THR A 5 -4.26 7.86 -2.23
N GLY A 6 -3.75 7.11 -3.20
CA GLY A 6 -2.63 7.59 -3.99
C GLY A 6 -2.60 7.00 -5.39
N PHE A 7 -1.52 7.30 -6.13
CA PHE A 7 -1.37 6.87 -7.51
C PHE A 7 -0.17 5.95 -7.68
N LEU A 8 -0.43 4.78 -8.27
CA LEU A 8 0.58 3.90 -8.81
C LEU A 8 0.84 4.30 -10.26
N THR A 9 2.10 4.55 -10.61
CA THR A 9 2.50 4.89 -11.97
C THR A 9 3.25 3.73 -12.60
N ARG A 10 3.29 3.69 -13.93
CA ARG A 10 4.04 2.67 -14.68
C ARG A 10 5.53 2.62 -14.26
N LYS A 11 6.17 3.78 -14.07
CA LYS A 11 7.57 3.89 -13.63
C LYS A 11 7.78 3.25 -12.26
N ARG A 12 6.91 3.57 -11.29
CA ARG A 12 6.99 3.02 -9.93
C ARG A 12 6.74 1.51 -9.93
N PHE A 13 5.72 1.07 -10.65
CA PHE A 13 5.39 -0.35 -10.74
C PHE A 13 6.53 -1.18 -11.33
N LYS A 14 7.18 -0.74 -12.41
CA LYS A 14 8.34 -1.45 -12.99
C LYS A 14 9.47 -1.64 -11.97
N ASN A 15 9.82 -0.61 -11.22
CA ASN A 15 10.86 -0.71 -10.20
C ASN A 15 10.49 -1.72 -9.09
N TYR A 16 9.22 -1.77 -8.70
CA TYR A 16 8.76 -2.71 -7.67
C TYR A 16 8.62 -4.15 -8.17
N ALA A 17 8.13 -4.35 -9.39
CA ALA A 17 8.03 -5.67 -10.02
C ALA A 17 9.42 -6.26 -10.31
N TYR A 18 10.39 -5.43 -10.66
CA TYR A 18 11.78 -5.87 -10.86
C TYR A 18 12.42 -6.31 -9.54
N ASN A 19 12.24 -5.55 -8.46
CA ASN A 19 12.68 -5.95 -7.11
C ASN A 19 11.93 -7.19 -6.56
N ALA A 20 10.72 -7.45 -7.05
CA ALA A 20 9.95 -8.66 -6.74
C ALA A 20 10.55 -9.91 -7.38
N ARG A 21 11.00 -9.80 -8.63
CA ARG A 21 11.67 -10.90 -9.36
C ARG A 21 13.01 -11.27 -8.71
N ALA A 22 13.67 -10.32 -8.04
CA ALA A 22 14.81 -10.61 -7.17
C ALA A 22 14.40 -11.28 -5.83
N ASN A 23 13.13 -11.14 -5.41
CA ASN A 23 12.54 -11.72 -4.19
C ASN A 23 11.58 -12.89 -4.49
N ILE A 24 11.92 -13.73 -5.49
CA ILE A 24 11.13 -14.91 -5.91
C ILE A 24 10.67 -15.77 -4.70
N VAL A 25 11.49 -15.86 -3.66
CA VAL A 25 11.23 -16.61 -2.42
C VAL A 25 9.92 -16.22 -1.73
N TYR A 26 9.50 -14.95 -1.80
CA TYR A 26 8.33 -14.46 -1.05
C TYR A 26 7.07 -14.28 -1.90
N ASN A 27 7.14 -14.51 -3.21
CA ASN A 27 6.03 -14.43 -4.18
C ASN A 27 5.15 -13.16 -4.06
N ARG A 28 5.73 -12.07 -3.56
CA ARG A 28 5.05 -10.82 -3.20
C ARG A 28 5.97 -9.64 -3.50
N TYR A 29 5.37 -8.48 -3.73
CA TYR A 29 6.10 -7.24 -3.93
C TYR A 29 5.46 -6.08 -3.19
N HIS A 30 6.24 -5.03 -2.91
CA HIS A 30 5.71 -3.84 -2.28
C HIS A 30 5.31 -2.81 -3.33
N ILE A 31 4.06 -2.38 -3.31
CA ILE A 31 3.69 -1.12 -3.95
C ILE A 31 3.90 0.00 -2.94
N ARG A 32 4.68 1.01 -3.31
CA ARG A 32 4.81 2.23 -2.53
C ARG A 32 3.84 3.28 -3.04
N ILE A 33 3.01 3.78 -2.14
CA ILE A 33 2.06 4.86 -2.37
C ILE A 33 2.51 6.06 -1.54
N PRO A 34 3.00 7.14 -2.17
CA PRO A 34 3.27 8.38 -1.46
C PRO A 34 1.97 8.99 -0.97
N VAL A 35 2.01 9.48 0.26
CA VAL A 35 0.89 10.16 0.89
C VAL A 35 1.28 11.63 1.01
N LYS A 36 0.42 12.52 0.49
CA LYS A 36 0.65 13.96 0.56
C LYS A 36 0.39 14.50 1.97
N ASP A 37 -0.69 14.00 2.57
CA ASP A 37 -1.13 14.35 3.90
C ASP A 37 -0.37 13.51 4.95
N LYS A 38 0.48 14.17 5.73
CA LYS A 38 1.26 13.52 6.79
C LYS A 38 0.39 13.17 8.00
N ASP A 39 -0.70 13.86 8.23
CA ASP A 39 -1.55 13.65 9.39
C ASP A 39 -2.34 12.34 9.23
N LEU A 40 -2.78 12.03 8.01
CA LEU A 40 -3.32 10.70 7.67
C LEU A 40 -2.29 9.58 7.88
N LEU A 41 -1.02 9.81 7.55
CA LEU A 41 0.05 8.84 7.85
C LEU A 41 0.25 8.65 9.36
N ASN A 42 0.09 9.72 10.15
CA ASN A 42 0.32 9.67 11.59
C ASN A 42 -0.76 8.85 12.32
N GLN A 43 -1.99 8.85 11.82
CA GLN A 43 -3.10 8.05 12.36
C GLN A 43 -2.92 6.53 12.16
N LEU A 44 -2.09 6.11 11.20
CA LEU A 44 -1.80 4.69 10.98
C LEU A 44 -0.86 4.10 12.05
N PRO A 45 -0.94 2.79 12.31
CA PRO A 45 -0.01 2.11 13.22
C PRO A 45 1.46 2.33 12.86
N LYS A 46 2.33 2.39 13.89
CA LYS A 46 3.79 2.55 13.71
C LYS A 46 4.45 1.32 13.08
N SER A 47 3.95 0.12 13.38
CA SER A 47 4.49 -1.16 12.91
C SER A 47 3.75 -1.67 11.66
N ARG A 48 4.04 -2.90 11.22
CA ARG A 48 3.26 -3.56 10.15
C ARG A 48 1.82 -3.76 10.63
N PHE A 49 0.85 -3.42 9.79
CA PHE A 49 -0.57 -3.49 10.12
C PHE A 49 -1.37 -4.16 9.01
N GLU A 50 -2.58 -4.63 9.32
CA GLU A 50 -3.49 -5.17 8.32
C GLU A 50 -4.19 -4.04 7.56
N CYS A 51 -4.28 -4.21 6.25
CA CYS A 51 -4.87 -3.24 5.35
C CYS A 51 -5.63 -3.91 4.22
N ILE A 52 -6.57 -3.17 3.65
CA ILE A 52 -7.30 -3.53 2.44
C ILE A 52 -6.79 -2.62 1.33
N VAL A 53 -6.29 -3.21 0.24
CA VAL A 53 -5.82 -2.49 -0.94
C VAL A 53 -6.82 -2.70 -2.07
N GLU A 54 -7.41 -1.61 -2.53
CA GLU A 54 -8.32 -1.61 -3.68
C GLU A 54 -7.55 -1.19 -4.92
N ILE A 55 -7.43 -2.13 -5.86
CA ILE A 55 -6.76 -1.93 -7.15
C ILE A 55 -7.83 -1.93 -8.24
N PRO A 56 -8.15 -0.77 -8.85
CA PRO A 56 -9.24 -0.66 -9.81
C PRO A 56 -9.10 -1.64 -10.96
N LYS A 57 -10.21 -2.30 -11.31
CA LYS A 57 -10.30 -3.28 -12.41
C LYS A 57 -9.38 -4.50 -12.23
N VAL A 58 -8.84 -4.72 -11.03
CA VAL A 58 -8.03 -5.89 -10.68
C VAL A 58 -8.71 -6.68 -9.58
N THR A 59 -8.68 -6.17 -8.34
CA THR A 59 -9.23 -6.86 -7.17
C THR A 59 -9.12 -5.97 -5.92
N THR A 60 -9.71 -6.44 -4.82
CA THR A 60 -9.54 -5.92 -3.47
C THR A 60 -8.75 -6.96 -2.65
N ILE A 61 -7.62 -6.55 -2.07
CA ILE A 61 -6.66 -7.45 -1.43
C ILE A 61 -6.55 -7.11 0.05
N LYS A 62 -6.88 -8.07 0.92
CA LYS A 62 -6.51 -8.02 2.34
C LYS A 62 -5.04 -8.44 2.47
N THR A 63 -4.22 -7.56 3.02
CA THR A 63 -2.77 -7.78 3.11
C THR A 63 -2.16 -7.03 4.28
N LYS A 64 -0.84 -7.15 4.46
CA LYS A 64 -0.09 -6.31 5.39
C LYS A 64 0.34 -5.03 4.67
N CYS A 65 0.38 -3.94 5.42
CA CYS A 65 0.96 -2.68 5.03
C CYS A 65 1.98 -2.23 6.09
N PHE A 66 2.84 -1.30 5.73
CA PHE A 66 3.62 -0.53 6.69
C PHE A 66 3.81 0.88 6.19
N LYS A 67 3.95 1.83 7.12
CA LYS A 67 4.19 3.22 6.78
C LYS A 67 5.68 3.56 6.85
N SER A 68 6.09 4.50 6.02
CA SER A 68 7.33 5.26 6.13
C SER A 68 6.97 6.75 6.27
N PRO A 69 7.94 7.64 6.55
CA PRO A 69 7.66 9.05 6.84
C PRO A 69 6.85 9.82 5.78
N ARG A 70 6.78 9.33 4.53
CA ARG A 70 6.05 9.98 3.42
C ARG A 70 5.29 9.00 2.53
N SER A 71 5.17 7.74 2.91
CA SER A 71 4.60 6.72 2.02
C SER A 71 4.04 5.53 2.79
N ILE A 72 3.15 4.79 2.15
CA ILE A 72 2.71 3.48 2.60
C ILE A 72 3.20 2.44 1.61
N TYR A 73 3.61 1.31 2.14
CA TYR A 73 3.99 0.14 1.37
C TYR A 73 2.94 -0.93 1.63
N ALA A 74 2.36 -1.46 0.56
CA ALA A 74 1.43 -2.58 0.64
C ALA A 74 2.01 -3.81 -0.05
N TYR A 75 1.87 -4.97 0.58
CA TYR A 75 2.33 -6.24 0.01
C TYR A 75 1.30 -6.78 -0.98
N ILE A 76 1.66 -6.84 -2.26
CA ILE A 76 0.78 -7.35 -3.33
C ILE A 76 1.29 -8.71 -3.81
N PRO A 77 0.42 -9.73 -3.93
CA PRO A 77 0.78 -11.01 -4.54
C PRO A 77 1.23 -10.83 -6.00
N SER A 78 2.30 -11.52 -6.37
CA SER A 78 2.89 -11.48 -7.72
C SER A 78 1.91 -11.88 -8.83
N LYS A 79 0.93 -12.75 -8.54
CA LYS A 79 -0.09 -13.20 -9.50
C LYS A 79 -0.89 -12.04 -10.13
N TYR A 80 -0.98 -10.90 -9.44
CA TYR A 80 -1.66 -9.70 -9.96
C TYR A 80 -0.74 -8.79 -10.79
N ALA A 81 0.58 -9.04 -10.81
CA ALA A 81 1.55 -8.15 -11.43
C ALA A 81 1.29 -7.97 -12.93
N SER A 82 1.07 -9.05 -13.69
CA SER A 82 0.83 -8.97 -15.14
C SER A 82 -0.41 -8.13 -15.48
N LEU A 83 -1.49 -8.27 -14.70
CA LEU A 83 -2.71 -7.51 -14.91
C LEU A 83 -2.53 -6.03 -14.56
N ILE A 84 -1.84 -5.72 -13.45
CA ILE A 84 -1.52 -4.35 -13.06
C ILE A 84 -0.60 -3.70 -14.11
N GLU A 85 0.38 -4.44 -14.63
CA GLU A 85 1.25 -3.95 -15.70
C GLU A 85 0.44 -3.63 -16.97
N TYR A 86 -0.47 -4.51 -17.36
CA TYR A 86 -1.33 -4.32 -18.52
C TYR A 86 -2.19 -3.06 -18.38
N LEU A 87 -2.82 -2.85 -17.22
CA LEU A 87 -3.62 -1.66 -16.97
C LEU A 87 -2.76 -0.38 -16.95
N LEU A 88 -1.53 -0.46 -16.41
CA LEU A 88 -0.59 0.66 -16.42
C LEU A 88 0.07 0.92 -17.78
N LYS A 89 -0.02 -0.02 -18.73
CA LYS A 89 0.33 0.23 -20.15
C LYS A 89 -0.75 1.08 -20.82
N LYS A 90 -2.02 0.84 -20.50
CA LYS A 90 -3.17 1.62 -21.02
C LYS A 90 -3.36 2.97 -20.34
N SER A 91 -3.08 3.03 -19.04
CA SER A 91 -3.21 4.23 -18.21
C SER A 91 -1.87 4.55 -17.55
N SER A 92 -1.30 5.72 -17.81
CA SER A 92 0.02 6.10 -17.27
C SER A 92 0.09 6.10 -15.73
N LYS A 93 -1.08 6.18 -15.07
CA LYS A 93 -1.28 6.10 -13.63
C LYS A 93 -2.61 5.42 -13.30
N MET A 94 -2.66 4.76 -12.15
CA MET A 94 -3.85 4.13 -11.57
C MET A 94 -4.03 4.64 -10.14
N LYS A 95 -5.25 5.04 -9.78
CA LYS A 95 -5.62 5.38 -8.39
C LYS A 95 -5.70 4.09 -7.58
N ILE A 96 -5.09 4.05 -6.41
CA ILE A 96 -5.17 2.93 -5.46
C ILE A 96 -5.65 3.51 -4.13
N VAL A 97 -6.54 2.76 -3.46
CA VAL A 97 -7.03 3.10 -2.13
C VAL A 97 -6.51 2.07 -1.15
N ILE A 98 -5.92 2.53 -0.05
CA ILE A 98 -5.55 1.69 1.09
C ILE A 98 -6.46 2.06 2.25
N LYS A 99 -7.17 1.07 2.80
CA LYS A 99 -8.00 1.20 3.99
C LYS A 99 -7.36 0.45 5.13
N SER A 100 -7.33 1.05 6.31
CA SER A 100 -6.88 0.38 7.53
C SER A 100 -7.71 0.83 8.72
N LEU A 101 -7.77 -0.04 9.74
CA LEU A 101 -8.30 0.35 11.03
C LEU A 101 -7.32 1.32 11.67
N ALA A 102 -7.87 2.34 12.35
CA ALA A 102 -7.02 3.23 13.13
C ALA A 102 -6.26 2.41 14.17
N SER A 103 -5.01 2.79 14.45
CA SER A 103 -4.36 2.28 15.65
C SER A 103 -5.24 2.69 16.83
N PRO A 104 -5.51 1.82 17.82
CA PRO A 104 -5.91 2.32 19.12
C PRO A 104 -4.79 3.25 19.55
N THR A 105 -5.09 4.53 19.65
CA THR A 105 -4.25 5.47 20.39
C THR A 105 -4.28 4.89 21.80
N ASN A 106 -3.14 4.40 22.30
CA ASN A 106 -3.00 4.20 23.72
C ASN A 106 -3.08 5.60 24.34
N GLU A 107 -4.30 6.05 24.64
CA GLU A 107 -4.54 6.94 25.77
C GLU A 107 -4.15 6.10 26.97
N ILE A 108 -2.90 6.26 27.39
CA ILE A 108 -2.52 5.94 28.75
C ILE A 108 -3.29 6.97 29.57
N GLU A 109 -4.49 6.61 30.02
CA GLU A 109 -5.12 7.27 31.17
C GLU A 109 -4.15 7.10 32.35
N THR A 110 -3.24 8.06 32.52
CA THR A 110 -2.66 8.31 33.83
C THR A 110 -3.77 8.89 34.69
N ASN A 111 -4.62 8.00 35.23
CA ASN A 111 -5.44 8.34 36.38
C ASN A 111 -4.50 8.41 37.57
N HIS A 112 -4.32 9.64 38.06
CA HIS A 112 -3.54 10.00 39.22
C HIS A 112 -4.43 10.12 40.45
#